data_AF-A0A660SNK8-F1
#
_entry.id   AF-A0A660SNK8-F1
#
_cell.length_a   1.000
_cell.length_b   1.000
_cell.length_c   1.000
_cell.angle_alpha   90.00
_cell.angle_beta   90.00
_cell.angle_gamma   90.00
#
_symmetry.space_group_name_H-M   'P 1'
#
loop_
_entity.id
_entity.type
_entity.pdbx_description
1 polymer ?
#
loop_
_entity_poly.entity_id
_entity_poly.type
_entity_poly.pdbx_seq_one_letter_code
_entity_poly.pdbx_strand_id
1 'polypeptide(L)'
;MKNKTIKIAILTLIFIVGVLGFGESTMAQTQLGKIDFEGNLTDSLGFMEPAHTEDIKGYVPGRTGGYAVEMDHSEGANPSSPDNYALTYATYSNNPTDIWPESNTLYFSWWVKYNEDFTNTTDNEKWLWTWDNPQEAHQELIFGSQTSTTISGRWQIGNSGNSSTPGWNAGNNVVLYWSAPYVMGNWVHIEVYIQLSTGINHLNADGNCWLKINGDKVNLHAGTYSSTNPTNVITGIPDGYISIPAINATGTHPPIPAGHGTLFYDDYEVWDGLPNAGVYESNRKVFPNPWRINMRQRFVTFGNINLEDKIEIFDISGKIIHNSGNITSDTYKWNVGNISSGIYFYKITGSNKAKGKIVIIR
;
A
#
# COMPACT_ATOMS: atom_id res chain seq x y z
N MET A 1 -21.94 -22.61 47.37
CA MET A 1 -20.91 -23.13 46.44
C MET A 1 -21.43 -23.45 45.04
N LYS A 2 -22.55 -24.17 44.86
CA LYS A 2 -23.09 -24.56 43.52
C LYS A 2 -23.29 -23.40 42.51
N ASN A 3 -23.72 -22.21 42.96
CA ASN A 3 -23.94 -21.06 42.08
C ASN A 3 -22.66 -20.41 41.51
N LYS A 4 -21.50 -20.60 42.15
CA LYS A 4 -20.24 -20.01 41.68
C LYS A 4 -19.68 -20.78 40.49
N THR A 5 -19.77 -22.11 40.54
CA THR A 5 -19.27 -23.01 39.49
C THR A 5 -20.06 -22.84 38.18
N ILE A 6 -21.39 -22.69 38.26
CA ILE A 6 -22.23 -22.49 37.07
C ILE A 6 -21.92 -21.16 36.38
N LYS A 7 -21.72 -20.07 37.14
CA LYS A 7 -21.36 -18.76 36.57
C LYS A 7 -20.00 -18.78 35.87
N ILE A 8 -19.01 -19.47 36.45
CA ILE A 8 -17.68 -19.62 35.84
C ILE A 8 -17.81 -20.41 34.52
N ALA A 9 -18.54 -21.51 34.51
CA ALA A 9 -18.74 -22.31 33.29
C ALA A 9 -19.42 -21.53 32.16
N ILE A 10 -20.44 -20.72 32.48
CA ILE A 10 -21.12 -19.87 31.48
C ILE A 10 -20.19 -18.79 30.94
N LEU A 11 -19.41 -18.13 31.79
CA LEU A 11 -18.43 -17.12 31.36
C LEU A 11 -17.33 -17.73 30.49
N THR A 12 -16.83 -18.91 30.85
CA THR A 12 -15.84 -19.64 30.05
C THR A 12 -16.42 -20.04 28.70
N LEU A 13 -17.67 -20.50 28.65
CA LEU A 13 -18.32 -20.86 27.38
C LEU A 13 -18.56 -19.63 26.48
N ILE A 14 -19.03 -18.52 27.04
CA ILE A 14 -19.19 -17.26 26.30
C ILE A 14 -17.82 -16.75 25.81
N PHE A 15 -16.76 -16.90 26.60
CA PHE A 15 -15.41 -16.56 26.18
C PHE A 15 -14.92 -17.47 25.05
N ILE A 16 -15.13 -18.78 25.14
CA ILE A 16 -14.72 -19.73 24.09
C ILE A 16 -15.53 -19.50 22.81
N VAL A 17 -16.86 -19.39 22.88
CA VAL A 17 -17.71 -19.13 21.71
C VAL A 17 -17.49 -17.72 21.17
N GLY A 18 -17.19 -16.75 22.03
CA GLY A 18 -16.84 -15.39 21.60
C GLY A 18 -15.47 -15.33 20.91
N VAL A 19 -14.47 -16.05 21.41
CA VAL A 19 -13.12 -16.07 20.84
C VAL A 19 -13.04 -16.95 19.59
N LEU A 20 -13.74 -18.09 19.57
CA LEU A 20 -13.73 -19.03 18.44
C LEU A 20 -14.81 -18.73 17.39
N GLY A 21 -15.95 -18.16 17.79
CA GLY A 21 -17.08 -17.86 16.90
C GLY A 21 -17.04 -16.47 16.25
N PHE A 22 -16.25 -15.53 16.79
CA PHE A 22 -15.93 -14.25 16.13
C PHE A 22 -14.51 -14.19 15.61
N GLY A 23 -13.78 -15.30 15.66
CA GLY A 23 -12.64 -15.49 14.78
C GLY A 23 -13.19 -15.70 13.38
N GLU A 24 -13.64 -14.63 12.72
CA GLU A 24 -13.48 -14.60 11.27
C GLU A 24 -12.04 -15.04 11.04
N SER A 25 -11.84 -16.04 10.16
CA SER A 25 -10.53 -16.38 9.67
C SER A 25 -10.02 -15.17 8.90
N THR A 26 -9.60 -14.14 9.63
CA THR A 26 -8.74 -13.08 9.14
C THR A 26 -7.47 -13.82 8.80
N MET A 27 -7.38 -14.31 7.57
CA MET A 27 -6.12 -14.76 7.02
C MET A 27 -5.17 -13.60 7.27
N ALA A 28 -4.16 -13.84 8.10
CA ALA A 28 -3.18 -12.82 8.39
C ALA A 28 -2.57 -12.46 7.05
N GLN A 29 -2.75 -11.20 6.62
CA GLN A 29 -2.21 -10.77 5.34
C GLN A 29 -0.70 -10.98 5.36
N THR A 30 -0.20 -11.57 4.28
CA THR A 30 1.19 -11.97 4.15
C THR A 30 1.91 -10.89 3.37
N GLN A 31 3.00 -10.34 3.92
CA GLN A 31 3.88 -9.49 3.11
C GLN A 31 4.53 -10.40 2.08
N LEU A 32 4.43 -10.01 0.81
CA LEU A 32 4.97 -10.77 -0.31
C LEU A 32 6.31 -10.20 -0.75
N GLY A 33 6.47 -8.87 -0.73
CA GLY A 33 7.72 -8.24 -1.13
C GLY A 33 8.01 -7.00 -0.29
N LYS A 34 9.29 -6.72 -0.07
CA LYS A 34 9.76 -5.46 0.49
C LYS A 34 11.16 -5.09 -0.02
N ILE A 35 11.27 -3.89 -0.57
CA ILE A 35 12.52 -3.27 -0.98
C ILE A 35 12.60 -1.89 -0.29
N ASP A 36 13.56 -1.73 0.62
CA ASP A 36 13.79 -0.48 1.36
C ASP A 36 14.83 0.43 0.70
N PHE A 37 15.45 -0.01 -0.39
CA PHE A 37 16.45 0.73 -1.16
C PHE A 37 17.68 1.18 -0.35
N GLU A 38 18.02 0.48 0.75
CA GLU A 38 19.16 0.78 1.62
C GLU A 38 20.50 0.32 1.00
N GLY A 39 20.81 0.87 -0.19
CA GLY A 39 22.02 0.57 -0.97
C GLY A 39 21.95 -0.70 -1.81
N ASN A 40 20.78 -1.34 -1.90
CA ASN A 40 20.52 -2.48 -2.77
C ASN A 40 19.04 -2.52 -3.22
N LEU A 41 18.75 -3.34 -4.23
CA LEU A 41 17.39 -3.60 -4.74
C LEU A 41 16.87 -4.98 -4.33
N THR A 42 17.49 -5.59 -3.32
CA THR A 42 17.16 -6.96 -2.94
C THR A 42 15.83 -6.96 -2.21
N ASP A 43 14.89 -7.73 -2.76
CA ASP A 43 13.68 -8.07 -2.00
C ASP A 43 14.05 -8.98 -0.84
N SER A 44 13.75 -8.52 0.37
CA SER A 44 13.97 -9.30 1.58
C SER A 44 13.17 -10.62 1.62
N LEU A 45 12.15 -10.75 0.77
CA LEU A 45 11.26 -11.91 0.70
C LEU A 45 11.41 -12.73 -0.58
N GLY A 46 12.13 -12.21 -1.59
CA GLY A 46 12.50 -12.92 -2.82
C GLY A 46 11.39 -13.10 -3.86
N PHE A 47 10.32 -12.32 -3.81
CA PHE A 47 9.22 -12.33 -4.78
C PHE A 47 9.30 -11.22 -5.83
N MET A 48 10.14 -10.21 -5.60
CA MET A 48 10.38 -9.11 -6.52
C MET A 48 11.73 -9.22 -7.21
N GLU A 49 11.73 -8.99 -8.52
CA GLU A 49 12.95 -8.85 -9.32
C GLU A 49 12.93 -7.49 -10.03
N PRO A 50 14.01 -6.69 -9.95
CA PRO A 50 14.14 -5.50 -10.77
C PRO A 50 14.38 -5.93 -12.22
N ALA A 51 13.35 -5.80 -13.04
CA ALA A 51 13.46 -5.84 -14.48
C ALA A 51 14.09 -4.51 -14.91
N HIS A 52 15.36 -4.59 -15.37
CA HIS A 52 16.14 -3.46 -15.87
C HIS A 52 16.68 -2.52 -14.78
N THR A 53 18.01 -2.48 -14.63
CA THR A 53 18.70 -1.65 -13.62
C THR A 53 19.59 -0.58 -14.24
N GLU A 54 19.64 -0.51 -15.57
CA GLU A 54 20.44 0.40 -16.36
C GLU A 54 20.12 1.88 -16.12
N ASP A 55 18.89 2.20 -15.74
CA ASP A 55 18.43 3.58 -15.49
C ASP A 55 18.65 4.05 -14.04
N ILE A 56 19.23 3.19 -13.19
CA ILE A 56 19.56 3.55 -11.81
C ILE A 56 20.86 4.34 -11.80
N LYS A 57 20.75 5.62 -11.41
CA LYS A 57 21.90 6.50 -11.23
C LYS A 57 22.68 6.20 -9.96
N GLY A 58 21.98 5.76 -8.91
CA GLY A 58 22.58 5.47 -7.62
C GLY A 58 21.58 5.55 -6.47
N TYR A 59 22.12 5.71 -5.27
CA TYR A 59 21.35 5.84 -4.03
C TYR A 59 21.57 7.22 -3.43
N VAL A 60 20.49 7.89 -3.06
CA VAL A 60 20.47 9.24 -2.47
C VAL A 60 19.79 9.22 -1.11
N PRO A 61 19.90 10.28 -0.27
CA PRO A 61 19.17 10.33 0.99
C PRO A 61 17.66 10.15 0.79
N GLY A 62 17.11 9.12 1.44
CA GLY A 62 15.70 8.76 1.40
C GLY A 62 14.82 9.60 2.31
N ARG A 63 13.53 9.30 2.31
CA ARG A 63 12.50 10.06 3.04
C ARG A 63 12.65 9.98 4.56
N THR A 64 13.12 8.84 5.07
CA THR A 64 13.19 8.55 6.52
C THR A 64 14.61 8.64 7.10
N GLY A 65 15.57 9.16 6.31
CA GLY A 65 16.97 9.31 6.71
C GLY A 65 17.89 8.14 6.30
N GLY A 66 17.34 7.13 5.62
CA GLY A 66 18.08 6.07 4.93
C GLY A 66 18.40 6.44 3.49
N TYR A 67 18.32 5.48 2.58
CA TYR A 67 18.52 5.68 1.14
C TYR A 67 17.24 5.50 0.33
N ALA A 68 17.16 6.23 -0.78
CA ALA A 68 16.23 6.02 -1.88
C ALA A 68 17.03 5.71 -3.14
N VAL A 69 16.42 5.01 -4.08
CA VAL A 69 17.01 4.82 -5.41
C VAL A 69 16.71 6.04 -6.28
N GLU A 70 17.74 6.59 -6.94
CA GLU A 70 17.61 7.63 -7.95
C GLU A 70 17.61 7.00 -9.33
N MET A 71 16.62 7.39 -10.15
CA MET A 71 16.49 6.99 -11.55
C MET A 71 16.43 8.23 -12.44
N ASP A 72 16.82 8.07 -13.71
CA ASP A 72 16.65 9.12 -14.71
C ASP A 72 16.10 8.57 -16.02
N HIS A 73 14.96 9.15 -16.38
CA HIS A 73 14.20 8.81 -17.56
C HIS A 73 14.43 9.78 -18.74
N SER A 74 15.49 10.60 -18.69
CA SER A 74 15.78 11.57 -19.75
C SER A 74 16.48 10.96 -20.98
N GLU A 75 16.43 11.69 -22.10
CA GLU A 75 16.95 11.30 -23.41
C GLU A 75 18.38 10.73 -23.34
N GLY A 76 18.55 9.44 -23.68
CA GLY A 76 19.84 8.74 -23.66
C GLY A 76 19.82 7.39 -22.93
N ALA A 77 18.84 7.16 -22.06
CA ALA A 77 18.48 5.83 -21.58
C ALA A 77 18.04 4.97 -22.79
N ASN A 78 18.49 3.72 -22.85
CA ASN A 78 18.44 2.88 -24.05
C ASN A 78 17.03 2.83 -24.69
N PRO A 79 16.81 3.43 -25.88
CA PRO A 79 15.48 3.58 -26.46
C PRO A 79 14.86 2.27 -27.00
N SER A 80 15.51 1.13 -26.77
CA SER A 80 15.13 -0.16 -27.34
C SER A 80 14.43 -1.12 -26.37
N SER A 81 14.35 -0.81 -25.08
CA SER A 81 13.63 -1.65 -24.10
C SER A 81 12.30 -1.02 -23.69
N PRO A 82 11.15 -1.65 -23.93
CA PRO A 82 9.86 -1.16 -23.45
C PRO A 82 9.70 -1.16 -21.93
N ASP A 83 10.66 -1.74 -21.22
CA ASP A 83 10.73 -1.77 -19.78
C ASP A 83 12.10 -1.21 -19.38
N ASN A 84 12.14 0.03 -18.92
CA ASN A 84 13.40 0.73 -18.62
C ASN A 84 13.75 0.61 -17.13
N TYR A 85 12.72 0.56 -16.29
CA TYR A 85 12.81 0.07 -14.91
C TYR A 85 11.44 -0.46 -14.48
N ALA A 86 11.36 -1.73 -14.08
CA ALA A 86 10.18 -2.30 -13.49
C ALA A 86 10.54 -3.13 -12.26
N LEU A 87 9.81 -2.94 -11.16
CA LEU A 87 9.80 -3.95 -10.11
C LEU A 87 8.72 -4.96 -10.45
N THR A 88 9.14 -6.14 -10.91
CA THR A 88 8.21 -7.19 -11.32
C THR A 88 7.88 -8.08 -10.14
N TYR A 89 6.61 -8.06 -9.74
CA TYR A 89 6.01 -8.99 -8.81
C TYR A 89 5.58 -10.24 -9.59
N ALA A 90 6.30 -11.34 -9.36
CA ALA A 90 6.21 -12.61 -10.09
C ALA A 90 6.58 -12.49 -11.58
N THR A 91 7.77 -13.00 -11.93
CA THR A 91 8.20 -13.15 -13.32
C THR A 91 7.55 -14.38 -13.94
N TYR A 92 7.14 -14.25 -15.22
CA TYR A 92 6.61 -15.29 -16.12
C TYR A 92 6.58 -16.71 -15.54
N SER A 93 5.54 -17.02 -14.76
CA SER A 93 5.19 -18.41 -14.54
C SER A 93 4.38 -18.88 -15.74
N ASN A 94 4.66 -20.10 -16.24
CA ASN A 94 3.80 -20.75 -17.23
C ASN A 94 2.39 -21.07 -16.66
N ASN A 95 2.12 -20.71 -15.41
CA ASN A 95 0.87 -20.94 -14.71
C ASN A 95 0.36 -19.63 -14.07
N PRO A 96 -0.73 -19.03 -14.60
CA PRO A 96 -1.31 -17.78 -14.10
C PRO A 96 -1.69 -17.81 -12.60
N THR A 97 -1.93 -19.01 -12.04
CA THR A 97 -2.23 -19.18 -10.62
C THR A 97 -1.04 -18.88 -9.70
N ASP A 98 0.17 -18.76 -10.24
CA ASP A 98 1.36 -18.51 -9.42
C ASP A 98 1.60 -17.00 -9.21
N ILE A 99 0.94 -16.14 -9.98
CA ILE A 99 1.08 -14.68 -9.91
C ILE A 99 0.18 -14.12 -8.81
N TRP A 100 -0.99 -14.71 -8.61
CA TRP A 100 -1.97 -14.24 -7.62
C TRP A 100 -1.91 -15.09 -6.36
N PRO A 101 -1.91 -14.45 -5.17
CA PRO A 101 -2.04 -15.20 -3.93
C PRO A 101 -3.44 -15.82 -3.84
N GLU A 102 -3.59 -16.85 -2.99
CA GLU A 102 -4.86 -17.58 -2.81
C GLU A 102 -6.03 -16.68 -2.39
N SER A 103 -5.76 -15.52 -1.77
CA SER A 103 -6.79 -14.55 -1.41
C SER A 103 -7.42 -13.85 -2.62
N ASN A 104 -6.78 -13.94 -3.80
CA ASN A 104 -7.07 -13.17 -5.01
C ASN A 104 -7.02 -11.65 -4.78
N THR A 105 -6.16 -11.19 -3.88
CA THR A 105 -5.99 -9.77 -3.59
C THR A 105 -4.52 -9.39 -3.53
N LEU A 106 -4.20 -8.23 -4.09
CA LEU A 106 -2.88 -7.65 -4.04
C LEU A 106 -2.98 -6.21 -3.56
N TYR A 107 -2.02 -5.83 -2.73
CA TYR A 107 -1.81 -4.47 -2.30
C TYR A 107 -0.36 -4.07 -2.53
N PHE A 108 -0.16 -2.88 -3.07
CA PHE A 108 1.13 -2.29 -3.35
C PHE A 108 1.25 -0.95 -2.63
N SER A 109 2.43 -0.66 -2.10
CA SER A 109 2.77 0.59 -1.43
C SER A 109 4.16 1.03 -1.78
N TRP A 110 4.34 2.29 -2.12
CA TRP A 110 5.67 2.85 -2.28
C TRP A 110 5.64 4.37 -2.16
N TRP A 111 6.82 4.93 -1.94
CA TRP A 111 7.03 6.36 -2.02
C TRP A 111 7.74 6.70 -3.31
N VAL A 112 7.27 7.76 -3.96
CA VAL A 112 7.89 8.33 -5.15
C VAL A 112 8.11 9.82 -4.96
N LYS A 113 9.21 10.34 -5.46
CA LYS A 113 9.46 11.78 -5.55
C LYS A 113 9.88 12.11 -6.97
N TYR A 114 9.31 13.17 -7.52
CA TYR A 114 9.73 13.72 -8.80
C TYR A 114 10.64 14.90 -8.58
N ASN A 115 11.66 15.06 -9.42
CA ASN A 115 12.43 16.30 -9.42
C ASN A 115 11.54 17.49 -9.80
N GLU A 116 11.93 18.70 -9.38
CA GLU A 116 11.13 19.92 -9.61
C GLU A 116 10.95 20.26 -11.10
N ASP A 117 11.88 19.80 -11.93
CA ASP A 117 11.86 19.99 -13.38
C ASP A 117 11.37 18.75 -14.13
N PHE A 118 10.83 17.75 -13.41
CA PHE A 118 10.38 16.51 -14.02
C PHE A 118 9.19 16.77 -14.95
N THR A 119 9.32 16.33 -16.20
CA THR A 119 8.28 16.47 -17.22
C THR A 119 7.83 15.11 -17.72
N ASN A 120 6.55 14.78 -17.57
CA ASN A 120 5.96 13.62 -18.24
C ASN A 120 5.29 14.06 -19.54
N THR A 121 5.75 13.56 -20.68
CA THR A 121 5.25 13.99 -21.99
C THR A 121 4.21 13.07 -22.59
N THR A 122 4.11 11.78 -22.21
CA THR A 122 3.29 10.80 -22.95
C THR A 122 3.01 9.48 -22.22
N ASP A 123 2.47 9.53 -20.99
CA ASP A 123 2.05 8.29 -20.30
C ASP A 123 3.20 7.27 -20.09
N ASN A 124 4.46 7.76 -20.10
CA ASN A 124 5.66 6.92 -20.07
C ASN A 124 5.89 6.28 -18.69
N GLU A 125 5.28 6.84 -17.64
CA GLU A 125 5.35 6.27 -16.32
C GLU A 125 4.08 5.50 -15.99
N LYS A 126 4.19 4.18 -15.97
CA LYS A 126 3.12 3.29 -15.52
C LYS A 126 3.44 2.86 -14.09
N TRP A 127 2.67 3.36 -13.13
CA TRP A 127 2.74 2.87 -11.76
C TRP A 127 2.32 1.42 -11.62
N LEU A 128 1.47 0.92 -12.50
CA LEU A 128 1.11 -0.48 -12.60
C LEU A 128 1.10 -0.83 -14.07
N TRP A 129 1.64 -1.99 -14.42
CA TRP A 129 1.44 -2.60 -15.72
C TRP A 129 1.25 -4.11 -15.55
N THR A 130 0.13 -4.62 -16.04
CA THR A 130 -0.08 -6.05 -16.26
C THR A 130 -0.12 -6.30 -17.76
N TRP A 131 0.49 -7.39 -18.21
CA TRP A 131 0.49 -7.77 -19.63
C TRP A 131 -0.11 -9.16 -19.81
N ASP A 132 -1.06 -9.30 -20.74
CA ASP A 132 -1.67 -10.58 -21.13
C ASP A 132 -1.09 -11.07 -22.47
N ASN A 133 -0.10 -11.97 -22.48
CA ASN A 133 0.47 -12.49 -23.74
C ASN A 133 -0.50 -13.48 -24.39
N PRO A 134 -0.84 -13.39 -25.71
CA PRO A 134 -0.16 -12.65 -26.79
C PRO A 134 -0.89 -11.42 -27.34
N GLN A 135 -1.76 -10.76 -26.58
CA GLN A 135 -2.63 -9.72 -27.13
C GLN A 135 -2.56 -8.44 -26.29
N GLU A 136 -2.88 -7.29 -26.89
CA GLU A 136 -2.78 -5.96 -26.27
C GLU A 136 -3.67 -5.73 -25.02
N ALA A 137 -4.22 -6.79 -24.40
CA ALA A 137 -4.83 -6.67 -23.10
C ALA A 137 -3.76 -6.36 -22.05
N HIS A 138 -3.86 -5.16 -21.50
CA HIS A 138 -3.05 -4.72 -20.39
C HIS A 138 -3.90 -3.91 -19.43
N GLN A 139 -3.58 -3.98 -18.15
CA GLN A 139 -4.04 -3.01 -17.17
C GLN A 139 -2.88 -2.10 -16.84
N GLU A 140 -3.15 -0.80 -16.87
CA GLU A 140 -2.14 0.20 -16.58
C GLU A 140 -2.67 1.25 -15.62
N LEU A 141 -1.94 1.49 -14.54
CA LEU A 141 -2.09 2.72 -13.76
C LEU A 141 -1.01 3.66 -14.25
N ILE A 142 -1.42 4.73 -14.91
CA ILE A 142 -0.53 5.64 -15.61
C ILE A 142 -0.45 6.94 -14.82
N PHE A 143 0.77 7.38 -14.51
CA PHE A 143 1.03 8.76 -14.16
C PHE A 143 0.98 9.59 -15.44
N GLY A 144 0.10 10.58 -15.47
CA GLY A 144 -0.14 11.41 -16.65
C GLY A 144 0.62 12.72 -16.58
N SER A 145 0.37 13.51 -15.53
CA SER A 145 1.00 14.82 -15.39
C SER A 145 1.05 15.30 -13.95
N GLN A 146 1.98 16.22 -13.68
CA GLN A 146 2.04 16.98 -12.45
C GLN A 146 2.04 18.49 -12.72
N THR A 147 1.50 19.23 -11.76
CA THR A 147 1.65 20.68 -11.65
C THR A 147 2.31 20.98 -10.30
N SER A 148 2.51 22.27 -9.98
CA SER A 148 3.01 22.66 -8.67
C SER A 148 2.12 22.23 -7.50
N THR A 149 0.84 21.93 -7.73
CA THR A 149 -0.15 21.65 -6.69
C THR A 149 -0.95 20.35 -6.89
N THR A 150 -0.73 19.61 -7.98
CA THR A 150 -1.58 18.46 -8.35
C THR A 150 -0.78 17.39 -9.08
N ILE A 151 -1.07 16.14 -8.78
CA ILE A 151 -0.65 14.97 -9.53
C ILE A 151 -1.89 14.34 -10.16
N SER A 152 -1.78 13.86 -11.38
CA SER A 152 -2.90 13.28 -12.12
C SER A 152 -2.45 12.18 -13.06
N GLY A 153 -3.42 11.37 -13.46
CA GLY A 153 -3.17 10.28 -14.39
C GLY A 153 -4.43 9.56 -14.79
N ARG A 154 -4.26 8.34 -15.28
CA ARG A 154 -5.38 7.49 -15.65
C ARG A 154 -5.16 6.04 -15.26
N TRP A 155 -6.24 5.33 -15.02
CA TRP A 155 -6.29 3.89 -14.93
C TRP A 155 -6.91 3.38 -16.22
N GLN A 156 -6.12 2.66 -17.00
CA GLN A 156 -6.53 2.09 -18.27
C GLN A 156 -6.65 0.57 -18.12
N ILE A 157 -7.74 0.04 -18.68
CA ILE A 157 -7.99 -1.39 -18.78
C ILE A 157 -8.21 -1.66 -20.26
N GLY A 158 -7.26 -2.35 -20.89
CA GLY A 158 -7.27 -2.70 -22.31
C GLY A 158 -8.03 -4.00 -22.61
N ASN A 159 -8.68 -4.03 -23.77
CA ASN A 159 -9.39 -5.19 -24.30
C ASN A 159 -8.42 -6.17 -24.99
N SER A 160 -8.56 -7.48 -24.73
CA SER A 160 -7.83 -8.54 -25.44
C SER A 160 -8.35 -8.79 -26.86
N GLY A 161 -9.52 -8.24 -27.23
CA GLY A 161 -10.17 -8.47 -28.53
C GLY A 161 -10.67 -9.90 -28.74
N ASN A 162 -10.35 -10.83 -27.83
CA ASN A 162 -10.71 -12.24 -27.89
C ASN A 162 -11.85 -12.56 -26.90
N SER A 163 -13.00 -12.97 -27.43
CA SER A 163 -14.20 -13.31 -26.66
C SER A 163 -14.09 -14.56 -25.78
N SER A 164 -13.05 -15.40 -25.94
CA SER A 164 -12.94 -16.67 -25.19
C SER A 164 -12.36 -16.52 -23.78
N THR A 165 -11.59 -15.46 -23.55
CA THR A 165 -11.10 -15.02 -22.25
C THR A 165 -11.51 -13.57 -22.13
N PRO A 166 -12.69 -13.27 -21.55
CA PRO A 166 -13.07 -11.89 -21.32
C PRO A 166 -11.98 -11.32 -20.43
N GLY A 167 -11.10 -10.52 -21.01
CA GLY A 167 -10.14 -9.75 -20.23
C GLY A 167 -10.90 -8.87 -19.24
N TRP A 168 -10.15 -8.15 -18.44
CA TRP A 168 -10.66 -7.13 -17.54
C TRP A 168 -11.80 -6.31 -18.21
N ASN A 169 -12.93 -6.18 -17.51
CA ASN A 169 -14.17 -5.52 -17.94
C ASN A 169 -14.92 -6.14 -19.14
N ALA A 170 -14.97 -7.47 -19.23
CA ALA A 170 -15.74 -8.20 -20.25
C ALA A 170 -15.36 -7.81 -21.69
N GLY A 171 -14.08 -7.45 -21.91
CA GLY A 171 -13.58 -7.03 -23.22
C GLY A 171 -13.94 -5.60 -23.64
N ASN A 172 -14.26 -4.71 -22.70
CA ASN A 172 -14.42 -3.28 -23.00
C ASN A 172 -13.27 -2.46 -22.43
N ASN A 173 -12.74 -1.52 -23.22
CA ASN A 173 -11.75 -0.56 -22.74
C ASN A 173 -12.35 0.35 -21.66
N VAL A 174 -11.73 0.41 -20.49
CA VAL A 174 -12.08 1.38 -19.43
C VAL A 174 -10.92 2.34 -19.26
N VAL A 175 -11.22 3.63 -19.30
CA VAL A 175 -10.28 4.66 -18.90
C VAL A 175 -10.91 5.51 -17.79
N LEU A 176 -10.28 5.47 -16.62
CA LEU A 176 -10.65 6.28 -15.47
C LEU A 176 -9.57 7.33 -15.25
N TYR A 177 -9.94 8.57 -15.02
CA TYR A 177 -9.00 9.63 -14.69
C TYR A 177 -8.99 9.86 -13.18
N TRP A 178 -7.84 10.29 -12.67
CA TRP A 178 -7.67 10.63 -11.26
C TRP A 178 -6.79 11.85 -11.11
N SER A 179 -6.98 12.56 -10.00
CA SER A 179 -6.09 13.61 -9.56
C SER A 179 -6.07 13.67 -8.03
N ALA A 180 -4.95 14.16 -7.49
CA ALA A 180 -4.77 14.35 -6.06
C ALA A 180 -3.93 15.61 -5.77
N PRO A 181 -4.12 16.24 -4.60
CA PRO A 181 -3.22 17.29 -4.13
C PRO A 181 -1.78 16.77 -4.03
N TYR A 182 -0.85 17.57 -4.53
CA TYR A 182 0.58 17.25 -4.54
C TYR A 182 1.38 18.55 -4.44
N VAL A 183 2.61 18.49 -3.95
CA VAL A 183 3.53 19.63 -4.01
C VAL A 183 4.76 19.15 -4.74
N MET A 184 5.05 19.78 -5.87
CA MET A 184 6.19 19.41 -6.71
C MET A 184 7.49 19.37 -5.92
N GLY A 185 8.28 18.30 -6.10
CA GLY A 185 9.52 18.07 -5.36
C GLY A 185 9.34 17.39 -3.99
N ASN A 186 8.10 17.18 -3.52
CA ASN A 186 7.83 16.39 -2.32
C ASN A 186 7.70 14.90 -2.63
N TRP A 187 7.91 14.09 -1.59
CA TRP A 187 7.56 12.68 -1.58
C TRP A 187 6.04 12.50 -1.63
N VAL A 188 5.60 11.53 -2.43
CA VAL A 188 4.22 11.11 -2.60
C VAL A 188 4.12 9.65 -2.20
N HIS A 189 3.18 9.33 -1.32
CA HIS A 189 2.87 7.95 -0.97
C HIS A 189 1.79 7.42 -1.91
N ILE A 190 2.08 6.34 -2.61
CA ILE A 190 1.15 5.68 -3.51
C ILE A 190 0.73 4.35 -2.89
N GLU A 191 -0.58 4.10 -2.88
CA GLU A 191 -1.14 2.81 -2.48
C GLU A 191 -2.10 2.32 -3.56
N VAL A 192 -1.92 1.09 -4.03
CA VAL A 192 -2.80 0.45 -5.01
C VAL A 192 -3.34 -0.83 -4.40
N TYR A 193 -4.65 -1.04 -4.52
CA TYR A 193 -5.29 -2.29 -4.13
C TYR A 193 -6.07 -2.87 -5.30
N ILE A 194 -5.96 -4.17 -5.46
CA ILE A 194 -6.63 -4.94 -6.49
C ILE A 194 -7.19 -6.21 -5.86
N GLN A 195 -8.47 -6.45 -6.08
CA GLN A 195 -9.17 -7.67 -5.71
C GLN A 195 -9.79 -8.26 -6.96
N LEU A 196 -9.42 -9.51 -7.26
CA LEU A 196 -10.04 -10.18 -8.38
C LEU A 196 -11.52 -10.47 -8.11
N SER A 197 -12.33 -10.35 -9.16
CA SER A 197 -13.71 -10.79 -9.22
C SER A 197 -13.89 -12.25 -8.78
N THR A 198 -15.05 -12.61 -8.25
CA THR A 198 -15.37 -14.01 -7.96
C THR A 198 -15.88 -14.75 -9.21
N GLY A 199 -16.19 -16.04 -9.04
CA GLY A 199 -16.75 -16.89 -10.09
C GLY A 199 -15.70 -17.59 -10.95
N ILE A 200 -16.17 -18.42 -11.89
CA ILE A 200 -15.29 -19.14 -12.83
C ILE A 200 -14.53 -18.11 -13.66
N ASN A 201 -13.20 -18.19 -13.67
CA ASN A 201 -12.29 -17.28 -14.38
C ASN A 201 -12.45 -15.79 -13.98
N HIS A 202 -12.92 -15.50 -12.75
CA HIS A 202 -13.02 -14.14 -12.21
C HIS A 202 -13.89 -13.21 -13.09
N LEU A 203 -15.08 -13.71 -13.48
CA LEU A 203 -15.99 -13.01 -14.40
C LEU A 203 -17.18 -12.33 -13.73
N ASN A 204 -17.34 -12.44 -12.41
CA ASN A 204 -18.40 -11.71 -11.71
C ASN A 204 -18.06 -10.20 -11.61
N ALA A 205 -19.07 -9.34 -11.64
CA ALA A 205 -18.90 -7.89 -11.53
C ALA A 205 -18.79 -7.44 -10.05
N ASP A 206 -17.90 -8.08 -9.30
CA ASP A 206 -17.66 -7.86 -7.87
C ASP A 206 -16.17 -7.73 -7.52
N GLY A 207 -15.30 -7.66 -8.52
CA GLY A 207 -13.91 -7.27 -8.34
C GLY A 207 -13.81 -5.81 -7.94
N ASN A 208 -12.74 -5.46 -7.23
CA ASN A 208 -12.60 -4.16 -6.59
C ASN A 208 -11.18 -3.65 -6.75
N CYS A 209 -11.05 -2.37 -7.09
CA CYS A 209 -9.77 -1.73 -7.18
C CYS A 209 -9.84 -0.29 -6.68
N TRP A 210 -8.73 0.19 -6.11
CA TRP A 210 -8.61 1.58 -5.73
C TRP A 210 -7.16 2.05 -5.68
N LEU A 211 -7.02 3.37 -5.74
CA LEU A 211 -5.77 4.10 -5.59
C LEU A 211 -5.92 5.05 -4.39
N LYS A 212 -4.87 5.18 -3.59
CA LYS A 212 -4.71 6.30 -2.66
C LYS A 212 -3.42 7.05 -2.97
N ILE A 213 -3.48 8.35 -2.72
CA ILE A 213 -2.35 9.26 -2.79
C ILE A 213 -2.25 9.95 -1.42
N ASN A 214 -1.10 9.82 -0.76
CA ASN A 214 -0.85 10.38 0.57
C ASN A 214 -1.89 9.93 1.62
N GLY A 215 -2.35 8.68 1.52
CA GLY A 215 -3.34 8.08 2.42
C GLY A 215 -4.80 8.36 2.07
N ASP A 216 -5.07 9.33 1.19
CA ASP A 216 -6.42 9.68 0.76
C ASP A 216 -6.82 8.90 -0.49
N LYS A 217 -7.99 8.25 -0.45
CA LYS A 217 -8.54 7.54 -1.61
C LYS A 217 -8.88 8.55 -2.70
N VAL A 218 -8.30 8.37 -3.89
CA VAL A 218 -8.62 9.23 -5.02
C VAL A 218 -9.95 8.81 -5.63
N ASN A 219 -10.71 9.81 -6.08
CA ASN A 219 -11.90 9.54 -6.86
C ASN A 219 -11.47 9.18 -8.27
N LEU A 220 -11.74 7.95 -8.67
CA LEU A 220 -11.62 7.53 -10.06
C LEU A 220 -12.88 8.01 -10.80
N HIS A 221 -12.69 8.84 -11.81
CA HIS A 221 -13.78 9.35 -12.63
C HIS A 221 -13.74 8.67 -13.98
N ALA A 222 -14.85 8.07 -14.40
CA ALA A 222 -14.97 7.62 -15.78
C ALA A 222 -14.71 8.78 -16.73
N GLY A 223 -13.94 8.54 -17.79
CA GLY A 223 -13.91 9.43 -18.94
C GLY A 223 -15.30 9.59 -19.55
N THR A 224 -15.42 10.43 -20.58
CA THR A 224 -16.67 10.79 -21.28
C THR A 224 -17.52 9.61 -21.80
N TYR A 225 -17.06 8.37 -21.65
CA TYR A 225 -17.64 7.14 -22.21
C TYR A 225 -18.12 6.08 -21.19
N SER A 226 -18.09 6.31 -19.86
CA SER A 226 -18.66 5.33 -18.91
C SER A 226 -19.50 5.97 -17.81
N SER A 227 -20.69 5.42 -17.57
CA SER A 227 -21.71 5.92 -16.64
C SER A 227 -21.83 5.09 -15.35
N THR A 228 -20.90 4.16 -15.10
CA THR A 228 -20.98 3.23 -13.97
C THR A 228 -19.91 3.50 -12.90
N ASN A 229 -20.28 3.29 -11.64
CA ASN A 229 -19.40 3.44 -10.48
C ASN A 229 -18.21 2.47 -10.61
N PRO A 230 -16.96 2.96 -10.74
CA PRO A 230 -15.82 2.14 -11.16
C PRO A 230 -15.28 1.17 -10.10
N THR A 231 -15.93 1.07 -8.94
CA THR A 231 -15.45 0.24 -7.82
C THR A 231 -15.87 -1.23 -7.89
N ASN A 232 -16.85 -1.57 -8.74
CA ASN A 232 -17.25 -2.95 -9.00
C ASN A 232 -17.03 -3.26 -10.48
N VAL A 233 -15.86 -3.80 -10.79
CA VAL A 233 -15.44 -4.14 -12.17
C VAL A 233 -15.22 -5.64 -12.29
N ILE A 234 -15.32 -6.16 -13.51
CA ILE A 234 -14.79 -7.49 -13.81
C ILE A 234 -13.28 -7.34 -13.92
N THR A 235 -12.52 -7.99 -13.05
CA THR A 235 -11.06 -7.97 -13.14
C THR A 235 -10.51 -9.10 -13.99
N GLY A 236 -11.15 -10.27 -14.08
CA GLY A 236 -10.49 -11.42 -14.73
C GLY A 236 -9.20 -11.83 -14.01
N ILE A 237 -8.35 -12.64 -14.67
CA ILE A 237 -6.99 -12.98 -14.25
C ILE A 237 -6.04 -12.42 -15.33
N PRO A 238 -5.08 -11.55 -15.00
CA PRO A 238 -4.05 -11.16 -15.96
C PRO A 238 -3.11 -12.34 -16.24
N ASP A 239 -2.82 -12.57 -17.52
CA ASP A 239 -2.00 -13.65 -18.06
C ASP A 239 -0.55 -13.17 -18.31
N GLY A 240 0.30 -13.09 -17.28
CA GLY A 240 1.71 -12.75 -17.53
C GLY A 240 2.51 -12.33 -16.30
N TYR A 241 2.80 -11.05 -16.20
CA TYR A 241 3.54 -10.47 -15.08
C TYR A 241 2.83 -9.22 -14.56
N ILE A 242 3.12 -8.86 -13.31
CA ILE A 242 2.68 -7.60 -12.72
C ILE A 242 3.92 -6.76 -12.42
N SER A 243 4.06 -5.61 -13.08
CA SER A 243 5.15 -4.67 -12.85
C SER A 243 4.62 -3.42 -12.16
N ILE A 244 5.23 -3.05 -11.03
CA ILE A 244 4.76 -1.93 -10.20
C ILE A 244 5.88 -1.48 -9.26
N PRO A 245 6.38 -0.24 -9.37
CA PRO A 245 6.21 0.65 -10.52
C PRO A 245 6.81 0.03 -11.79
N ALA A 246 6.21 0.32 -12.95
CA ALA A 246 6.62 -0.08 -14.29
C ALA A 246 6.93 1.15 -15.15
N ILE A 247 8.17 1.61 -15.11
CA ILE A 247 8.60 2.77 -15.88
C ILE A 247 8.91 2.33 -17.32
N ASN A 248 8.03 2.71 -18.25
CA ASN A 248 8.13 2.36 -19.66
C ASN A 248 8.63 3.58 -20.46
N ALA A 249 9.90 3.56 -20.87
CA ALA A 249 10.46 4.67 -21.66
C ALA A 249 10.09 4.64 -23.14
N THR A 250 9.40 3.61 -23.59
CA THR A 250 9.16 3.44 -25.01
C THR A 250 7.81 4.00 -25.42
N GLY A 251 7.91 5.01 -26.27
CA GLY A 251 7.48 4.69 -27.62
C GLY A 251 6.86 5.83 -28.39
N THR A 252 6.40 6.90 -27.75
CA THR A 252 5.79 8.00 -28.51
C THR A 252 6.09 9.37 -27.91
N HIS A 253 6.97 10.11 -28.58
CA HIS A 253 6.97 11.57 -28.80
C HIS A 253 6.68 12.55 -27.65
N PRO A 254 7.47 13.64 -27.49
CA PRO A 254 8.92 13.80 -27.65
C PRO A 254 9.67 13.26 -26.40
N PRO A 255 10.97 12.93 -26.55
CA PRO A 255 11.79 12.49 -25.42
C PRO A 255 11.80 13.54 -24.31
N ILE A 256 11.88 13.07 -23.05
CA ILE A 256 12.08 13.95 -21.90
C ILE A 256 13.48 14.60 -22.07
N PRO A 257 13.59 15.95 -22.07
CA PRO A 257 14.88 16.60 -22.23
C PRO A 257 15.90 16.12 -21.17
N ALA A 258 17.18 16.02 -21.55
CA ALA A 258 18.26 15.62 -20.65
C ALA A 258 18.19 16.36 -19.30
N GLY A 259 18.17 15.61 -18.20
CA GLY A 259 18.05 16.14 -16.82
C GLY A 259 16.63 16.28 -16.28
N HIS A 260 15.60 16.21 -17.14
CA HIS A 260 14.19 16.40 -16.75
C HIS A 260 13.43 15.08 -16.47
N GLY A 261 14.13 13.95 -16.41
CA GLY A 261 13.55 12.62 -16.17
C GLY A 261 13.84 12.07 -14.77
N THR A 262 14.39 12.88 -13.87
CA THR A 262 14.88 12.37 -12.58
C THR A 262 13.75 12.17 -11.58
N LEU A 263 13.70 10.98 -10.99
CA LEU A 263 12.73 10.57 -9.98
C LEU A 263 13.37 9.63 -8.97
N PHE A 264 12.71 9.45 -7.83
CA PHE A 264 13.23 8.68 -6.69
C PHE A 264 12.18 7.74 -6.15
N TYR A 265 12.57 6.51 -5.77
CA TYR A 265 11.70 5.55 -5.08
C TYR A 265 12.25 5.18 -3.71
N ASP A 266 11.33 4.92 -2.80
CA ASP A 266 11.62 4.56 -1.42
C ASP A 266 10.50 3.65 -0.85
N ASP A 267 10.81 2.86 0.18
CA ASP A 267 9.86 2.09 0.99
C ASP A 267 8.81 1.28 0.17
N TYR A 268 9.26 0.43 -0.76
CA TYR A 268 8.38 -0.39 -1.61
C TYR A 268 7.92 -1.67 -0.89
N GLU A 269 6.62 -1.98 -0.95
CA GLU A 269 6.02 -3.16 -0.35
C GLU A 269 4.89 -3.77 -1.20
N VAL A 270 4.80 -5.10 -1.18
CA VAL A 270 3.70 -5.89 -1.77
C VAL A 270 3.10 -6.80 -0.71
N TRP A 271 1.78 -6.94 -0.72
CA TRP A 271 1.03 -7.70 0.27
C TRP A 271 -0.09 -8.54 -0.37
N ASP A 272 -0.30 -9.72 0.20
CA ASP A 272 -1.44 -10.59 -0.05
C ASP A 272 -2.64 -10.04 0.72
N GLY A 273 -3.43 -9.25 0.01
CA GLY A 273 -4.48 -8.41 0.58
C GLY A 273 -3.98 -7.13 1.23
N LEU A 274 -4.92 -6.34 1.75
CA LEU A 274 -4.59 -5.10 2.45
C LEU A 274 -3.62 -5.40 3.57
N PRO A 275 -2.48 -4.74 3.75
CA PRO A 275 -1.67 -4.97 4.93
C PRO A 275 -2.57 -4.81 6.14
N ASN A 276 -2.40 -5.71 7.10
CA ASN A 276 -3.12 -5.59 8.35
C ASN A 276 -2.86 -4.16 8.78
N ALA A 277 -3.92 -3.38 8.93
CA ALA A 277 -3.82 -2.02 9.41
C ALA A 277 -3.42 -2.02 10.89
N GLY A 278 -2.43 -2.84 11.27
CA GLY A 278 -1.37 -2.50 12.17
C GLY A 278 -0.78 -1.17 11.72
N VAL A 279 -1.56 -0.12 11.94
CA VAL A 279 -1.13 1.24 12.13
C VAL A 279 -0.05 1.60 11.12
N TYR A 280 -0.44 1.84 9.87
CA TYR A 280 0.41 2.58 8.92
C TYR A 280 1.11 3.69 9.70
N GLU A 281 2.41 3.88 9.45
CA GLU A 281 3.20 4.88 10.15
C GLU A 281 2.60 6.29 10.04
N SER A 282 1.81 6.57 9.01
CA SER A 282 1.03 7.81 8.82
C SER A 282 -0.18 7.96 9.75
N ASN A 283 -0.56 6.90 10.48
CA ASN A 283 -1.65 6.85 11.46
C ASN A 283 -1.18 6.35 12.83
N ARG A 284 0.11 6.50 13.16
CA ARG A 284 0.70 6.09 14.44
C ARG A 284 0.16 6.86 15.63
N LYS A 285 -0.96 6.36 16.15
CA LYS A 285 -1.45 6.70 17.49
C LYS A 285 -0.54 6.24 18.61
N VAL A 286 0.43 5.35 18.40
CA VAL A 286 1.35 4.88 19.47
C VAL A 286 2.72 4.46 18.90
N PHE A 287 3.82 5.10 19.32
CA PHE A 287 5.20 4.75 18.96
C PHE A 287 6.20 5.09 20.08
N PRO A 288 7.32 4.38 20.21
CA PRO A 288 7.64 3.12 19.55
C PRO A 288 6.81 1.97 20.16
N ASN A 289 6.53 0.95 19.34
CA ASN A 289 5.85 -0.27 19.78
C ASN A 289 6.37 -1.46 18.94
N PRO A 290 7.16 -2.39 19.52
CA PRO A 290 7.50 -2.51 20.93
C PRO A 290 8.38 -1.36 21.44
N TRP A 291 8.16 -0.96 22.69
CA TRP A 291 9.01 -0.01 23.40
C TRP A 291 10.14 -0.75 24.11
N ARG A 292 11.38 -0.26 23.97
CA ARG A 292 12.60 -0.91 24.49
C ARG A 292 13.37 0.03 25.43
N ILE A 293 13.38 -0.25 26.74
CA ILE A 293 14.02 0.64 27.74
C ILE A 293 15.54 0.76 27.54
N ASN A 294 16.17 -0.32 27.08
CA ASN A 294 17.62 -0.42 26.89
C ASN A 294 18.14 0.53 25.81
N MET A 295 17.26 1.09 24.97
CA MET A 295 17.57 2.12 23.99
C MET A 295 17.41 3.56 24.54
N ARG A 296 17.35 3.74 25.86
CA ARG A 296 17.15 5.04 26.54
C ARG A 296 15.82 5.76 26.18
N GLN A 297 14.90 5.06 25.54
CA GLN A 297 13.54 5.56 25.32
C GLN A 297 12.83 5.62 26.68
N ARG A 298 12.23 6.76 27.04
CA ARG A 298 11.51 6.93 28.33
C ARG A 298 10.00 7.06 28.17
N PHE A 299 9.55 7.24 26.94
CA PHE A 299 8.17 7.57 26.63
C PHE A 299 7.64 6.68 25.52
N VAL A 300 6.37 6.31 25.65
CA VAL A 300 5.52 5.90 24.54
C VAL A 300 4.77 7.16 24.10
N THR A 301 4.90 7.52 22.84
CA THR A 301 4.29 8.70 22.24
C THR A 301 3.06 8.29 21.46
N PHE A 302 1.98 9.04 21.62
CA PHE A 302 0.78 8.90 20.85
C PHE A 302 0.63 10.11 19.92
N GLY A 303 0.55 9.91 18.61
CA GLY A 303 0.40 10.97 17.61
C GLY A 303 -0.98 10.99 16.95
N ASN A 304 -1.28 12.05 16.21
CA ASN A 304 -2.54 12.23 15.47
C ASN A 304 -3.79 12.08 16.34
N ILE A 305 -3.77 12.71 17.53
CA ILE A 305 -4.88 12.74 18.48
C ILE A 305 -5.62 14.08 18.38
N ASN A 306 -6.94 14.11 18.58
CA ASN A 306 -7.67 15.36 18.61
C ASN A 306 -7.67 15.96 20.03
N LEU A 307 -7.82 17.28 20.10
CA LEU A 307 -8.07 17.96 21.37
C LEU A 307 -9.29 17.34 22.08
N GLU A 308 -9.24 17.25 23.41
CA GLU A 308 -10.25 16.65 24.28
C GLU A 308 -10.39 15.12 24.22
N ASP A 309 -9.61 14.44 23.36
CA ASP A 309 -9.51 12.99 23.43
C ASP A 309 -8.83 12.55 24.75
N LYS A 310 -9.07 11.29 25.14
CA LYS A 310 -8.49 10.67 26.33
C LYS A 310 -7.89 9.33 25.99
N ILE A 311 -6.69 9.05 26.47
CA ILE A 311 -6.03 7.75 26.42
C ILE A 311 -6.14 7.08 27.79
N GLU A 312 -6.64 5.85 27.80
CA GLU A 312 -6.60 4.94 28.93
C GLU A 312 -5.72 3.73 28.57
N ILE A 313 -4.87 3.29 29.48
CA ILE A 313 -4.00 2.13 29.29
C ILE A 313 -4.26 1.12 30.39
N PHE A 314 -4.39 -0.13 29.98
CA PHE A 314 -4.79 -1.27 30.78
C PHE A 314 -3.69 -2.32 30.79
N ASP A 315 -3.51 -2.99 31.92
CA ASP A 315 -2.77 -4.24 31.97
C ASP A 315 -3.61 -5.42 31.43
N ILE A 316 -3.01 -6.62 31.39
CA ILE A 316 -3.68 -7.85 30.92
C ILE A 316 -4.86 -8.29 31.79
N SER A 317 -5.01 -7.76 33.01
CA SER A 317 -6.16 -8.01 33.88
C SER A 317 -7.32 -7.04 33.63
N GLY A 318 -7.11 -6.04 32.76
CA GLY A 318 -8.07 -4.97 32.49
C GLY A 318 -8.02 -3.84 33.51
N LYS A 319 -7.01 -3.78 34.38
CA LYS A 319 -6.84 -2.69 35.33
C LYS A 319 -6.20 -1.49 34.62
N ILE A 320 -6.78 -0.31 34.78
CA ILE A 320 -6.19 0.94 34.29
C ILE A 320 -4.89 1.24 35.05
N ILE A 321 -3.79 1.37 34.32
CA ILE A 321 -2.47 1.73 34.83
C ILE A 321 -2.04 3.14 34.44
N HIS A 322 -2.74 3.75 33.48
CA HIS A 322 -2.50 5.12 33.05
C HIS A 322 -3.76 5.73 32.43
N ASN A 323 -3.96 7.03 32.67
CA ASN A 323 -5.02 7.83 32.11
C ASN A 323 -4.45 9.23 31.80
N SER A 324 -4.61 9.70 30.56
CA SER A 324 -4.06 10.98 30.11
C SER A 324 -4.84 12.20 30.59
N GLY A 325 -6.10 12.03 31.01
CA GLY A 325 -7.08 13.12 31.03
C GLY A 325 -7.40 13.62 29.61
N ASN A 326 -7.99 14.81 29.52
CA ASN A 326 -8.23 15.48 28.24
C ASN A 326 -6.89 15.92 27.64
N ILE A 327 -6.66 15.54 26.40
CA ILE A 327 -5.44 15.85 25.67
C ILE A 327 -5.56 17.24 25.05
N THR A 328 -4.52 18.05 25.21
CA THR A 328 -4.48 19.45 24.75
C THR A 328 -3.52 19.68 23.58
N SER A 329 -2.99 18.60 22.99
CA SER A 329 -2.06 18.61 21.85
C SER A 329 -2.34 17.42 20.96
N ASP A 330 -2.02 17.53 19.68
CA ASP A 330 -2.05 16.41 18.73
C ASP A 330 -1.12 15.24 19.08
N THR A 331 -0.26 15.44 20.08
CA THR A 331 0.71 14.47 20.57
C THR A 331 0.61 14.31 22.09
N TYR A 332 0.63 13.06 22.57
CA TYR A 332 0.66 12.73 24.00
C TYR A 332 1.82 11.80 24.35
N LYS A 333 2.59 12.11 25.40
CA LYS A 333 3.75 11.28 25.83
C LYS A 333 3.46 10.61 27.17
N TRP A 334 3.35 9.29 27.16
CA TRP A 334 3.25 8.47 28.36
C TRP A 334 4.63 8.05 28.86
N ASN A 335 5.02 8.49 30.06
CA ASN A 335 6.26 8.06 30.72
C ASN A 335 6.12 6.62 31.25
N VAL A 336 6.95 5.73 30.74
CA VAL A 336 6.93 4.29 31.04
C VAL A 336 8.11 3.85 31.92
N GLY A 337 8.86 4.80 32.51
CA GLY A 337 10.05 4.51 33.32
C GLY A 337 9.82 3.57 34.51
N ASN A 338 8.59 3.50 35.03
CA ASN A 338 8.20 2.63 36.16
C ASN A 338 7.25 1.49 35.76
N ILE A 339 7.08 1.24 34.46
CA ILE A 339 6.18 0.20 33.95
C ILE A 339 6.98 -1.08 33.65
N SER A 340 6.52 -2.22 34.16
CA SER A 340 7.15 -3.53 33.95
C SER A 340 7.09 -3.97 32.48
N SER A 341 7.99 -4.87 32.08
CA SER A 341 7.87 -5.51 30.77
C SER A 341 6.56 -6.30 30.66
N GLY A 342 5.95 -6.29 29.48
CA GLY A 342 4.68 -6.98 29.25
C GLY A 342 3.88 -6.41 28.10
N ILE A 343 2.68 -6.97 27.93
CA ILE A 343 1.68 -6.50 26.98
C ILE A 343 0.68 -5.64 27.73
N TYR A 344 0.37 -4.48 27.17
CA TYR A 344 -0.62 -3.54 27.66
C TYR A 344 -1.61 -3.25 26.54
N PHE A 345 -2.81 -2.82 26.91
CA PHE A 345 -3.84 -2.42 25.96
C PHE A 345 -4.12 -0.95 26.14
N TYR A 346 -4.36 -0.22 25.06
CA TYR A 346 -4.79 1.17 25.13
C TYR A 346 -6.17 1.34 24.50
N LYS A 347 -6.86 2.37 24.97
CA LYS A 347 -8.14 2.84 24.44
C LYS A 347 -8.10 4.36 24.36
N ILE A 348 -8.38 4.89 23.17
CA ILE A 348 -8.60 6.32 22.96
C ILE A 348 -10.10 6.56 22.87
N THR A 349 -10.60 7.51 23.66
CA THR A 349 -12.00 7.95 23.67
C THR A 349 -12.07 9.44 23.35
N GLY A 350 -13.21 9.88 22.84
CA GLY A 350 -13.39 11.24 22.30
C GLY A 350 -13.84 11.19 20.86
N SER A 351 -13.31 12.13 20.06
CA SER A 351 -13.58 12.23 18.63
C SER A 351 -12.77 11.20 17.83
N ASN A 352 -11.49 10.95 18.14
CA ASN A 352 -10.68 9.93 17.49
C ASN A 352 -10.61 8.62 18.29
N LYS A 353 -11.70 7.85 18.27
CA LYS A 353 -11.77 6.54 18.94
C LYS A 353 -10.76 5.55 18.35
N ALA A 354 -9.98 4.89 19.20
CA ALA A 354 -9.08 3.82 18.80
C ALA A 354 -8.82 2.85 19.96
N LYS A 355 -8.31 1.66 19.64
CA LYS A 355 -7.85 0.68 20.61
C LYS A 355 -6.67 -0.09 20.03
N GLY A 356 -5.77 -0.58 20.87
CA GLY A 356 -4.66 -1.42 20.41
C GLY A 356 -3.83 -1.97 21.55
N LYS A 357 -2.67 -2.53 21.21
CA LYS A 357 -1.73 -3.14 22.16
C LYS A 357 -0.40 -2.39 22.17
N ILE A 358 0.28 -2.37 23.32
CA ILE A 358 1.62 -1.83 23.53
C ILE A 358 2.45 -2.95 24.13
N VAL A 359 3.63 -3.21 23.56
CA VAL A 359 4.58 -4.16 24.10
C VAL A 359 5.74 -3.39 24.71
N ILE A 360 6.01 -3.61 26.00
CA ILE A 360 7.11 -2.99 26.74
C ILE A 360 8.14 -4.07 27.04
N ILE A 361 9.38 -3.82 26.64
CA ILE A 361 10.54 -4.71 26.84
C ILE A 361 11.57 -3.94 27.65
N ARG A 362 12.07 -4.54 28.74
CA ARG A 362 13.14 -3.97 29.56
C ARG A 362 14.45 -4.68 29.30
#